data_AF-A0A7C4BVB6-F1
#
_entry.id   AF-A0A7C4BVB6-F1
#
_cell.length_a   1.000
_cell.length_b   1.000
_cell.length_c   1.000
_cell.angle_alpha   90.00
_cell.angle_beta   90.00
_cell.angle_gamma   90.00
#
_symmetry.space_group_name_H-M   'P 1'
#
loop_
_entity.id
_entity.type
_entity.pdbx_description
1 polymer ?
#
loop_
_entity_poly.entity_id
_entity_poly.type
_entity_poly.pdbx_seq_one_letter_code
_entity_poly.pdbx_strand_id
1 'polypeptide(L)' 'ILRILKPLGVKVSQIAQGIPVGRDLESADELTLGRALRGRTPL' A
#
# COMPACT_ATOMS: atom_id res chain seq x y z
N ILE A 1 -1.51 -14.84 8.08
CA ILE A 1 -0.12 -15.11 7.64
C ILE A 1 0.90 -14.35 8.48
N LEU A 2 0.84 -13.01 8.60
CA LEU A 2 1.83 -12.22 9.37
C LEU A 2 2.06 -12.73 10.81
N ARG A 3 0.99 -13.10 11.53
CA ARG A 3 1.09 -13.62 12.91
C ARG A 3 1.91 -14.93 13.01
N ILE A 4 1.97 -15.71 11.94
CA ILE A 4 2.73 -16.97 11.85
C ILE A 4 4.19 -16.69 11.49
N LEU A 5 4.45 -15.68 10.66
CA LEU A 5 5.80 -15.35 10.18
C LEU A 5 6.61 -14.51 11.19
N LYS A 6 5.95 -13.73 12.05
CA LYS A 6 6.60 -12.86 13.06
C LYS A 6 7.63 -13.59 13.95
N PRO A 7 7.35 -14.78 14.51
CA PRO A 7 8.31 -15.49 15.36
C PRO A 7 9.54 -16.03 14.63
N LEU A 8 9.53 -16.11 13.29
CA LEU A 8 10.62 -16.68 12.50
C LEU A 8 11.80 -15.73 12.27
N GLY A 9 11.70 -14.47 12.73
CA GLY A 9 12.77 -13.47 12.61
C GLY A 9 13.06 -13.03 11.17
N VAL A 10 12.24 -13.41 10.20
CA VAL A 10 12.41 -13.03 8.79
C VAL A 10 11.79 -11.66 8.51
N LYS A 11 12.40 -10.91 7.57
CA LYS A 11 11.84 -9.65 7.09
C LYS A 11 10.58 -9.93 6.28
N VAL A 12 9.44 -9.42 6.74
CA VAL A 12 8.17 -9.51 6.01
C VAL A 12 7.77 -8.11 5.54
N SER A 13 7.41 -8.00 4.26
CA SER A 13 6.86 -6.78 3.66
C SER A 13 5.50 -7.06 3.02
N GLN A 14 4.77 -6.00 2.71
CA GLN A 14 3.52 -6.05 1.97
C GLN A 14 3.68 -5.25 0.67
N ILE A 15 3.02 -5.70 -0.40
CA ILE A 15 2.96 -4.93 -1.66
C ILE A 15 2.25 -3.60 -1.39
N ALA A 16 2.74 -2.54 -2.03
CA ALA A 16 2.12 -1.22 -1.94
C ALA A 16 0.66 -1.26 -2.40
N GLN A 17 -0.18 -0.48 -1.73
CA GLN A 17 -1.58 -0.28 -2.11
C GLN A 17 -1.78 1.21 -2.38
N GLY A 18 -2.29 1.54 -3.57
CA GLY A 18 -2.49 2.93 -3.96
C GLY A 18 -2.99 3.06 -5.38
N ILE A 19 -2.79 4.24 -5.96
CA ILE A 19 -3.22 4.57 -7.32
C ILE A 19 -2.34 3.82 -8.34
N PRO A 20 -2.93 3.12 -9.33
CA PRO A 20 -2.16 2.48 -10.39
C PRO A 20 -1.41 3.50 -11.25
N VAL A 21 -0.21 3.13 -11.70
CA VAL A 21 0.58 3.96 -12.63
C VAL A 21 -0.13 4.04 -13.98
N GLY A 22 -0.14 5.23 -14.58
CA GLY A 22 -0.75 5.47 -15.90
C GLY A 22 -2.28 5.65 -15.88
N ARG A 23 -2.86 5.89 -14.70
CA ARG A 23 -4.29 6.22 -14.54
C ARG A 23 -4.44 7.62 -13.97
N ASP A 24 -5.48 8.32 -14.41
CA ASP A 24 -5.78 9.66 -13.91
C ASP A 24 -6.36 9.60 -12.50
N LEU A 25 -6.00 10.59 -11.68
CA LEU A 25 -6.42 10.69 -10.28
C LEU A 25 -7.95 10.77 -10.14
N GLU A 26 -8.60 11.44 -11.09
CA GLU A 26 -10.06 11.62 -11.16
C GLU A 26 -10.80 10.28 -11.32
N SER A 27 -10.12 9.26 -11.85
CA SER A 27 -10.68 7.93 -12.03
C SER A 27 -10.55 7.03 -10.80
N ALA A 28 -9.90 7.51 -9.73
CA ALA A 28 -9.70 6.76 -8.50
C ALA A 28 -10.86 6.96 -7.53
N ASP A 29 -11.33 5.86 -6.95
CA ASP A 29 -12.30 5.92 -5.87
C ASP A 29 -11.69 6.51 -4.59
N GLU A 30 -12.53 7.08 -3.73
CA GLU A 30 -12.13 7.75 -2.50
C GLU A 30 -11.34 6.84 -1.55
N LEU A 31 -11.66 5.54 -1.52
CA LEU A 31 -10.98 4.59 -0.65
C LEU A 31 -9.55 4.35 -1.12
N THR A 32 -9.33 4.19 -2.43
CA THR A 32 -8.01 4.07 -3.03
C THR A 32 -7.20 5.34 -2.82
N LEU A 33 -7.80 6.52 -3.03
CA LEU A 33 -7.15 7.81 -2.79
C LEU A 33 -6.73 7.96 -1.33
N GLY A 34 -7.64 7.66 -0.39
CA GLY A 34 -7.35 7.72 1.04
C GLY A 34 -6.24 6.75 1.47
N ARG A 35 -6.17 5.56 0.87
CA ARG A 35 -5.06 4.60 1.10
C ARG A 35 -3.73 5.14 0.56
N ALA A 36 -3.72 5.65 -0.67
CA ALA A 36 -2.52 6.19 -1.31
C ALA A 36 -1.95 7.38 -0.53
N LEU A 37 -2.81 8.29 -0.07
CA LEU A 37 -2.39 9.47 0.71
C LEU A 37 -1.84 9.09 2.09
N ARG A 38 -2.49 8.17 2.81
CA ARG A 38 -2.00 7.69 4.11
C ARG A 38 -0.67 6.94 4.00
N GLY A 39 -0.48 6.21 2.90
CA GLY A 39 0.73 5.44 2.62
C GLY A 39 1.81 6.19 1.84
N ARG A 40 1.68 7.51 1.62
CA ARG A 40 2.62 8.27 0.80
C ARG A 40 4.02 8.25 1.41
N THR A 41 5.04 8.08 0.58
CA THR A 41 6.44 8.20 0.96
C THR A 41 6.99 9.56 0.54
N PRO A 42 8.01 10.10 1.25
CA PRO A 42 8.73 11.27 0.74
C PRO A 42 9.38 10.96 -0.61
N LEU A 43 9.60 12.03 -1.39
CA LEU A 43 10.41 11.98 -2.61
C LEU A 43 11.90 11.89 -2.27
#